data_AF-A0AAN0Y2E0-F1
#
_entry.id   AF-A0AAN0Y2E0-F1
#
_cell.length_a   1.000
_cell.length_b   1.000
_cell.length_c   1.000
_cell.angle_alpha   90.00
_cell.angle_beta   90.00
_cell.angle_gamma   90.00
#
_symmetry.space_group_name_H-M   'P 1'
#
loop_
_entity.id
_entity.type
_entity.pdbx_description
1 polymer ?
#
loop_
_entity_poly.entity_id
_entity_poly.type
_entity_poly.pdbx_seq_one_letter_code
_entity_poly.pdbx_strand_id
1 'polypeptide(L)'
;MEGLPKLTLMSTSNGLMRGGINSKLAEYFNLNNVSKGACSSGLGLYTLASHENIFDSDYIIVDFAINDNEHLKQGWINESHLEEVADRLYSILSLSGVKVFVLLMPVYTYLSDPLKSEGVKLHLKLAEKYNFQVINGYDFVASSSLEDKSSMFVDFAHLDRVTASTFGDVIADHILQNYPTSNKTPTTPTFELSEVIRALLPDSFETSGTYTSKGSSVGMYECIELRESETINISVPSEFYVNGIMVNANSKAKISIDTGKEIIVKDIYSGGLSDDKVEVKYIPFQTPLSCKNLTIKIADFGDEVTEKSPRSRKKLSSQHYGHADIFGVLISREEFTLPHVLDRSDYSGCLPSFRPVNSARLKLLDEFEDAVNKSAYGEMADLLRELSLVFERHNRYLSAEKTIHLAEKLRPEGPVIKGIKNRISKVAKQRKLLFKQK
;
A
#
# COMPACT_ATOMS: atom_id res chain seq x y z
N MET A 1 24.14 9.22 6.88
CA MET A 1 22.86 8.96 7.55
C MET A 1 22.93 7.58 8.21
N GLU A 2 23.87 7.39 9.12
CA GLU A 2 23.96 6.13 9.88
C GLU A 2 22.99 6.26 11.07
N GLY A 3 22.12 5.27 11.25
CA GLY A 3 21.20 5.18 12.41
C GLY A 3 19.72 5.45 12.15
N LEU A 4 19.30 5.84 10.94
CA LEU A 4 17.87 5.89 10.60
C LEU A 4 17.33 4.47 10.34
N PRO A 5 16.09 4.16 10.77
CA PRO A 5 15.44 2.90 10.40
C PRO A 5 15.30 2.76 8.88
N LYS A 6 15.37 1.53 8.38
CA LYS A 6 15.20 1.20 6.98
C LYS A 6 13.73 1.00 6.65
N LEU A 7 13.27 1.63 5.57
CA LEU A 7 11.90 1.52 5.11
C LEU A 7 11.91 1.16 3.62
N THR A 8 11.23 0.07 3.25
CA THR A 8 10.91 -0.19 1.85
C THR A 8 9.55 0.43 1.52
N LEU A 9 9.49 1.25 0.48
CA LEU A 9 8.23 1.77 -0.08
C LEU A 9 7.92 1.06 -1.39
N MET A 10 6.87 0.23 -1.38
CA MET A 10 6.30 -0.46 -2.52
C MET A 10 4.97 0.19 -2.91
N SER A 11 5.02 1.33 -3.60
CA SER A 11 3.84 2.12 -3.95
C SER A 11 3.72 2.34 -5.46
N THR A 12 2.72 3.12 -5.84
CA THR A 12 2.33 3.46 -7.20
C THR A 12 2.96 4.79 -7.66
N SER A 13 2.31 5.52 -8.56
CA SER A 13 2.72 6.86 -9.00
C SER A 13 2.80 7.87 -7.85
N ASN A 14 1.95 7.77 -6.82
CA ASN A 14 2.01 8.65 -5.65
C ASN A 14 3.33 8.48 -4.86
N GLY A 15 3.91 7.27 -4.83
CA GLY A 15 5.21 6.98 -4.25
C GLY A 15 6.41 7.43 -5.09
N LEU A 16 6.19 7.93 -6.31
CA LEU A 16 7.25 8.41 -7.21
C LEU A 16 7.33 9.94 -7.31
N MET A 17 6.28 10.66 -6.95
CA MET A 17 6.20 12.11 -7.17
C MET A 17 7.27 12.87 -6.38
N ARG A 18 8.13 13.61 -7.09
CA ARG A 18 9.20 14.41 -6.47
C ARG A 18 8.62 15.44 -5.50
N GLY A 19 9.16 15.45 -4.28
CA GLY A 19 8.68 16.31 -3.20
C GLY A 19 7.34 15.88 -2.60
N GLY A 20 6.87 14.66 -2.90
CA GLY A 20 5.70 14.04 -2.27
C GLY A 20 6.09 13.08 -1.15
N ILE A 21 5.29 12.03 -0.95
CA ILE A 21 5.42 11.06 0.16
C ILE A 21 6.83 10.49 0.25
N ASN A 22 7.41 10.04 -0.87
CA ASN A 22 8.75 9.43 -0.87
C ASN A 22 9.85 10.38 -0.38
N SER A 23 9.80 11.63 -0.81
CA SER A 23 10.80 12.63 -0.48
C SER A 23 10.72 12.94 1.00
N LYS A 24 9.50 12.93 1.55
CA LYS A 24 9.31 13.19 2.97
C LYS A 24 9.71 12.00 3.85
N LEU A 25 9.35 10.78 3.46
CA LEU A 25 9.80 9.57 4.16
C LEU A 25 11.32 9.45 4.18
N ALA A 26 12.02 9.87 3.13
CA ALA A 26 13.49 9.84 3.07
C ALA A 26 14.18 10.76 4.10
N GLU A 27 13.46 11.71 4.71
CA GLU A 27 13.98 12.54 5.80
C GLU A 27 14.01 11.78 7.15
N TYR A 28 13.16 10.76 7.30
CA TYR A 28 12.97 10.00 8.54
C TYR A 28 13.53 8.57 8.48
N PHE A 29 13.69 8.03 7.28
CA PHE A 29 14.08 6.65 7.05
C PHE A 29 15.21 6.55 6.04
N ASN A 30 16.04 5.51 6.17
CA ASN A 30 16.84 5.03 5.04
C ASN A 30 15.90 4.34 4.04
N LEU A 31 15.40 5.12 3.09
CA LEU A 31 14.32 4.72 2.19
C LEU A 31 14.83 3.89 1.00
N ASN A 32 14.39 2.64 0.92
CA ASN A 32 14.45 1.82 -0.29
C ASN A 32 13.14 1.99 -1.08
N ASN A 33 13.11 2.93 -2.03
CA ASN A 33 11.91 3.19 -2.83
C ASN A 33 11.89 2.33 -4.10
N VAL A 34 11.08 1.28 -4.09
CA VAL A 34 10.88 0.38 -5.25
C VAL A 34 9.54 0.62 -5.95
N SER A 35 8.93 1.79 -5.72
CA SER A 35 7.64 2.17 -6.31
C SER A 35 7.71 2.23 -7.83
N LYS A 36 6.59 1.91 -8.49
CA LYS A 36 6.45 1.94 -9.95
C LYS A 36 5.13 2.62 -10.34
N GLY A 37 5.15 3.38 -11.43
CA GLY A 37 3.92 4.02 -11.92
C GLY A 37 2.88 2.97 -12.33
N ALA A 38 1.61 3.21 -12.00
CA ALA A 38 0.50 2.27 -12.31
C ALA A 38 0.72 0.82 -11.81
N CYS A 39 1.43 0.66 -10.69
CA CYS A 39 1.73 -0.64 -10.08
C CYS A 39 0.50 -1.29 -9.42
N SER A 40 0.22 -2.54 -9.75
CA SER A 40 -0.78 -3.41 -9.12
C SER A 40 -0.12 -4.40 -8.15
N SER A 41 -0.90 -5.15 -7.37
CA SER A 41 -0.38 -6.22 -6.50
C SER A 41 0.48 -7.24 -7.27
N GLY A 42 0.16 -7.51 -8.54
CA GLY A 42 0.97 -8.39 -9.39
C GLY A 42 2.37 -7.84 -9.69
N LEU A 43 2.48 -6.53 -9.92
CA LEU A 43 3.80 -5.90 -10.06
C LEU A 43 4.54 -5.84 -8.72
N GLY A 44 3.83 -5.64 -7.60
CA GLY A 44 4.39 -5.77 -6.26
C GLY A 44 5.00 -7.16 -6.05
N LEU A 45 4.28 -8.21 -6.43
CA LEU A 45 4.70 -9.60 -6.32
C LEU A 45 5.91 -9.92 -7.22
N TYR A 46 5.92 -9.45 -8.47
CA TYR A 46 7.10 -9.53 -9.33
C TYR A 46 8.31 -8.81 -8.74
N THR A 47 8.08 -7.65 -8.11
CA THR A 47 9.15 -6.86 -7.48
C THR A 47 9.76 -7.63 -6.29
N LEU A 48 8.94 -8.28 -5.45
CA LEU A 48 9.45 -9.19 -4.41
C LEU A 48 10.28 -10.34 -4.99
N ALA A 49 9.79 -10.98 -6.06
CA ALA A 49 10.45 -12.13 -6.67
C ALA A 49 11.76 -11.77 -7.40
N SER A 50 12.02 -10.49 -7.66
CA SER A 50 13.22 -10.02 -8.39
C SER A 50 14.18 -9.19 -7.53
N HIS A 51 13.80 -8.82 -6.29
CA HIS A 51 14.59 -7.95 -5.42
C HIS A 51 14.62 -8.50 -3.98
N GLU A 52 15.68 -9.21 -3.63
CA GLU A 52 15.83 -9.85 -2.32
C GLU A 52 15.99 -8.84 -1.16
N ASN A 53 16.56 -7.66 -1.45
CA ASN A 53 16.86 -6.63 -0.45
C ASN A 53 15.62 -5.93 0.13
N ILE A 54 14.41 -6.24 -0.33
CA ILE A 54 13.17 -5.68 0.20
C ILE A 54 12.97 -6.06 1.68
N PHE A 55 13.39 -7.27 2.05
CA PHE A 55 13.25 -7.79 3.40
C PHE A 55 14.36 -7.35 4.36
N ASP A 56 15.37 -6.62 3.87
CA ASP A 56 16.44 -6.02 4.69
C ASP A 56 16.00 -4.74 5.43
N SER A 57 14.71 -4.43 5.41
CA SER A 57 14.09 -3.24 5.98
C SER A 57 13.42 -3.50 7.33
N ASP A 58 13.34 -2.48 8.18
CA ASP A 58 12.59 -2.53 9.44
C ASP A 58 11.08 -2.46 9.18
N TYR A 59 10.70 -1.75 8.13
CA TYR A 59 9.32 -1.50 7.75
C TYR A 59 9.11 -1.68 6.24
N ILE A 60 7.91 -2.12 5.85
CA ILE A 60 7.45 -2.13 4.46
C ILE A 60 6.11 -1.39 4.38
N ILE A 61 5.98 -0.46 3.44
CA ILE A 61 4.68 0.14 3.06
C ILE A 61 4.29 -0.41 1.69
N VAL A 62 3.05 -0.93 1.59
CA VAL A 62 2.43 -1.34 0.32
C VAL A 62 1.24 -0.43 -0.02
N ASP A 63 1.11 -0.06 -1.29
CA ASP A 63 0.00 0.72 -1.83
C ASP A 63 -0.31 0.24 -3.25
N PHE A 64 -1.41 -0.50 -3.44
CA PHE A 64 -1.83 -1.01 -4.75
C PHE A 64 -3.33 -0.85 -5.04
N ALA A 65 -4.13 -0.44 -4.05
CA ALA A 65 -5.59 -0.50 -4.10
C ALA A 65 -6.21 0.27 -5.28
N ILE A 66 -5.62 1.41 -5.65
CA ILE A 66 -6.11 2.22 -6.77
C ILE A 66 -5.96 1.46 -8.10
N ASN A 67 -4.77 0.91 -8.37
CA ASN A 67 -4.50 0.25 -9.65
C ASN A 67 -5.16 -1.13 -9.70
N ASP A 68 -5.23 -1.86 -8.59
CA ASP A 68 -5.97 -3.12 -8.50
C ASP A 68 -7.46 -2.92 -8.81
N ASN A 69 -8.06 -1.85 -8.26
CA ASN A 69 -9.42 -1.45 -8.61
C ASN A 69 -9.56 -1.12 -10.11
N GLU A 70 -8.61 -0.38 -10.70
CA GLU A 70 -8.65 -0.08 -12.14
C GLU A 70 -8.47 -1.35 -13.00
N HIS A 71 -7.60 -2.27 -12.61
CA HIS A 71 -7.39 -3.53 -13.32
C HIS A 71 -8.67 -4.36 -13.39
N LEU A 72 -9.42 -4.44 -12.29
CA LEU A 72 -10.74 -5.08 -12.26
C LEU A 72 -11.76 -4.33 -13.12
N LYS A 73 -11.90 -3.02 -12.93
CA LYS A 73 -12.93 -2.22 -13.63
C LYS A 73 -12.77 -2.26 -15.14
N GLN A 74 -11.54 -2.38 -15.63
CA GLN A 74 -11.23 -2.44 -17.05
C GLN A 74 -11.25 -3.87 -17.63
N GLY A 75 -11.39 -4.89 -16.78
CA GLY A 75 -11.41 -6.30 -17.17
C GLY A 75 -10.06 -6.82 -17.68
N TRP A 76 -8.95 -6.25 -17.19
CA TRP A 76 -7.58 -6.71 -17.53
C TRP A 76 -7.20 -7.97 -16.76
N ILE A 77 -7.78 -8.13 -15.57
CA ILE A 77 -7.69 -9.29 -14.70
C ILE A 77 -9.11 -9.59 -14.19
N ASN A 78 -9.44 -10.85 -13.96
CA ASN A 78 -10.70 -11.18 -13.29
C ASN A 78 -10.56 -11.08 -11.77
N GLU A 79 -11.69 -11.10 -11.07
CA GLU A 79 -11.73 -10.95 -9.61
C GLU A 79 -10.95 -12.06 -8.90
N SER A 80 -11.20 -13.33 -9.24
CA SER A 80 -10.54 -14.48 -8.59
C SER A 80 -9.03 -14.44 -8.71
N HIS A 81 -8.50 -14.08 -9.89
CA HIS A 81 -7.07 -14.01 -10.14
C HIS A 81 -6.44 -12.82 -9.41
N LEU A 82 -7.12 -11.67 -9.35
CA LEU A 82 -6.61 -10.55 -8.55
C LEU A 82 -6.59 -10.89 -7.06
N GLU A 83 -7.67 -11.49 -6.54
CA GLU A 83 -7.72 -11.93 -5.15
C GLU A 83 -6.56 -12.88 -4.85
N GLU A 84 -6.29 -13.86 -5.73
CA GLU A 84 -5.18 -14.80 -5.55
C GLU A 84 -3.81 -14.10 -5.54
N VAL A 85 -3.56 -13.21 -6.50
CA VAL A 85 -2.28 -12.47 -6.61
C VAL A 85 -2.05 -11.58 -5.39
N ALA A 86 -3.08 -10.85 -4.97
CA ALA A 86 -2.99 -9.97 -3.80
C ALA A 86 -2.87 -10.77 -2.49
N ASP A 87 -3.61 -11.88 -2.34
CA ASP A 87 -3.50 -12.76 -1.18
C ASP A 87 -2.09 -13.35 -1.05
N ARG A 88 -1.51 -13.79 -2.18
CA ARG A 88 -0.15 -14.33 -2.22
C ARG A 88 0.91 -13.30 -1.86
N LEU A 89 0.76 -12.06 -2.34
CA LEU A 89 1.61 -10.94 -1.95
C LEU A 89 1.58 -10.72 -0.43
N TYR A 90 0.39 -10.64 0.16
CA TYR A 90 0.24 -10.39 1.59
C TYR A 90 0.71 -11.57 2.45
N SER A 91 0.45 -12.78 1.98
CA SER A 91 0.95 -14.04 2.53
C SER A 91 2.48 -14.02 2.67
N ILE A 92 3.20 -13.75 1.59
CA ILE A 92 4.67 -13.65 1.57
C ILE A 92 5.15 -12.58 2.55
N LEU A 93 4.53 -11.40 2.50
CA LEU A 93 4.86 -10.29 3.39
C LEU A 93 4.67 -10.66 4.88
N SER A 94 3.65 -11.47 5.20
CA SER A 94 3.36 -11.87 6.58
C SER A 94 4.40 -12.84 7.16
N LEU A 95 5.03 -13.62 6.29
CA LEU A 95 6.08 -14.58 6.63
C LEU A 95 7.48 -13.96 6.69
N SER A 96 7.64 -12.71 6.25
CA SER A 96 8.93 -12.01 6.27
C SER A 96 9.41 -11.63 7.66
N GLY A 97 8.50 -11.52 8.63
CA GLY A 97 8.79 -10.97 9.96
C GLY A 97 9.01 -9.45 9.99
N VAL A 98 9.00 -8.78 8.83
CA VAL A 98 9.09 -7.32 8.71
C VAL A 98 7.75 -6.69 9.09
N LYS A 99 7.77 -5.49 9.68
CA LYS A 99 6.53 -4.77 10.01
C LYS A 99 5.94 -4.16 8.74
N VAL A 100 4.75 -4.65 8.35
CA VAL A 100 4.08 -4.23 7.11
C VAL A 100 2.92 -3.27 7.40
N PHE A 101 2.84 -2.22 6.58
CA PHE A 101 1.77 -1.24 6.56
C PHE A 101 1.09 -1.22 5.20
N VAL A 102 -0.24 -1.26 5.21
CA VAL A 102 -1.09 -1.12 4.02
C VAL A 102 -1.54 0.33 3.94
N LEU A 103 -1.00 1.06 2.98
CA LEU A 103 -1.37 2.43 2.72
C LEU A 103 -2.56 2.47 1.75
N LEU A 104 -3.69 3.01 2.22
CA LEU A 104 -4.85 3.29 1.38
C LEU A 104 -4.78 4.73 0.88
N MET A 105 -4.27 4.90 -0.34
CA MET A 105 -4.22 6.21 -0.98
C MET A 105 -5.64 6.71 -1.29
N PRO A 106 -5.99 7.96 -0.92
CA PRO A 106 -7.31 8.49 -1.16
C PRO A 106 -7.50 8.77 -2.65
N VAL A 107 -8.70 8.47 -3.14
CA VAL A 107 -9.15 8.81 -4.50
C VAL A 107 -10.29 9.81 -4.37
N TYR A 108 -10.19 10.94 -5.06
CA TYR A 108 -11.14 12.05 -4.95
C TYR A 108 -12.60 11.60 -5.14
N THR A 109 -12.84 10.75 -6.14
CA THR A 109 -14.19 10.24 -6.48
C THR A 109 -14.76 9.25 -5.46
N TYR A 110 -13.95 8.73 -4.53
CA TYR A 110 -14.37 7.81 -3.47
C TYR A 110 -14.24 8.42 -2.06
N LEU A 111 -13.99 9.73 -1.92
CA LEU A 111 -13.79 10.34 -0.60
C LEU A 111 -14.99 10.18 0.35
N SER A 112 -16.21 10.24 -0.17
CA SER A 112 -17.43 10.10 0.63
C SER A 112 -17.75 8.66 1.02
N ASP A 113 -17.25 7.68 0.26
CA ASP A 113 -17.46 6.27 0.50
C ASP A 113 -16.31 5.44 -0.13
N PRO A 114 -15.21 5.26 0.62
CA PRO A 114 -14.03 4.53 0.15
C PRO A 114 -14.33 3.09 -0.26
N LEU A 115 -15.35 2.47 0.35
CA LEU A 115 -15.73 1.08 0.12
C LEU A 115 -16.41 0.87 -1.24
N LYS A 116 -16.70 1.93 -2.01
CA LYS A 116 -17.09 1.79 -3.43
C LYS A 116 -15.94 1.33 -4.34
N SER A 117 -14.70 1.38 -3.86
CA SER A 117 -13.55 0.82 -4.55
C SER A 117 -13.38 -0.65 -4.16
N GLU A 118 -13.51 -1.57 -5.12
CA GLU A 118 -13.29 -3.01 -4.87
C GLU A 118 -11.83 -3.28 -4.49
N GLY A 119 -10.88 -2.51 -5.01
CA GLY A 119 -9.49 -2.57 -4.56
C GLY A 119 -9.35 -2.20 -3.09
N VAL A 120 -10.00 -1.13 -2.62
CA VAL A 120 -9.95 -0.75 -1.18
C VAL A 120 -10.52 -1.86 -0.30
N LYS A 121 -11.67 -2.44 -0.68
CA LYS A 121 -12.27 -3.58 0.04
C LYS A 121 -11.32 -4.78 0.11
N LEU A 122 -10.72 -5.15 -1.02
CA LEU A 122 -9.77 -6.27 -1.11
C LEU A 122 -8.58 -6.04 -0.17
N HIS A 123 -7.93 -4.88 -0.25
CA HIS A 123 -6.75 -4.59 0.57
C HIS A 123 -7.06 -4.46 2.06
N LEU A 124 -8.26 -3.99 2.44
CA LEU A 124 -8.72 -4.00 3.83
C LEU A 124 -8.92 -5.43 4.34
N LYS A 125 -9.62 -6.28 3.58
CA LYS A 125 -9.84 -7.71 3.88
C LYS A 125 -8.51 -8.43 4.07
N LEU A 126 -7.53 -8.19 3.19
CA LEU A 126 -6.21 -8.80 3.30
C LEU A 126 -5.40 -8.22 4.47
N ALA A 127 -5.47 -6.92 4.72
CA ALA A 127 -4.81 -6.32 5.89
C ALA A 127 -5.33 -6.94 7.19
N GLU A 128 -6.65 -7.15 7.30
CA GLU A 128 -7.27 -7.83 8.43
C GLU A 128 -6.81 -9.30 8.52
N LYS A 129 -6.93 -10.07 7.43
CA LYS A 129 -6.53 -11.48 7.35
C LYS A 129 -5.09 -11.71 7.82
N TYR A 130 -4.17 -10.82 7.43
CA TYR A 130 -2.73 -10.94 7.73
C TYR A 130 -2.27 -10.08 8.91
N ASN A 131 -3.20 -9.44 9.63
CA ASN A 131 -2.93 -8.57 10.78
C ASN A 131 -1.91 -7.44 10.47
N PHE A 132 -2.02 -6.86 9.28
CA PHE A 132 -1.24 -5.69 8.89
C PHE A 132 -1.91 -4.40 9.34
N GLN A 133 -1.09 -3.39 9.60
CA GLN A 133 -1.58 -2.08 10.03
C GLN A 133 -2.01 -1.28 8.80
N VAL A 134 -3.18 -0.65 8.88
CA VAL A 134 -3.71 0.17 7.79
C VAL A 134 -3.43 1.64 8.06
N ILE A 135 -2.79 2.30 7.11
CA ILE A 135 -2.65 3.75 7.08
C ILE A 135 -3.72 4.29 6.13
N ASN A 136 -4.77 4.87 6.70
CA ASN A 136 -5.94 5.29 5.93
C ASN A 136 -5.81 6.74 5.46
N GLY A 137 -5.40 6.95 4.21
CA GLY A 137 -5.29 8.28 3.63
C GLY A 137 -6.65 8.98 3.41
N TYR A 138 -7.76 8.23 3.38
CA TYR A 138 -9.10 8.84 3.35
C TYR A 138 -9.40 9.59 4.65
N ASP A 139 -9.02 9.03 5.80
CA ASP A 139 -9.20 9.69 7.10
C ASP A 139 -8.33 10.95 7.21
N PHE A 140 -7.11 10.90 6.65
CA PHE A 140 -6.23 12.07 6.57
C PHE A 140 -6.90 13.22 5.78
N VAL A 141 -7.41 12.95 4.57
CA VAL A 141 -8.11 13.98 3.78
C VAL A 141 -9.38 14.46 4.47
N ALA A 142 -10.13 13.56 5.10
CA ALA A 142 -11.35 13.91 5.85
C ALA A 142 -11.07 14.81 7.06
N SER A 143 -9.90 14.66 7.70
CA SER A 143 -9.51 15.46 8.88
C SER A 143 -9.11 16.90 8.57
N SER A 144 -8.85 17.24 7.30
CA SER A 144 -8.54 18.61 6.90
C SER A 144 -9.71 19.56 7.18
N SER A 145 -9.44 20.83 7.47
CA SER A 145 -10.48 21.86 7.68
C SER A 145 -10.99 22.49 6.38
N LEU A 146 -10.40 22.17 5.23
CA LEU A 146 -10.82 22.73 3.93
C LEU A 146 -12.25 22.31 3.60
N GLU A 147 -13.12 23.25 3.23
CA GLU A 147 -14.47 22.93 2.76
C GLU A 147 -14.43 22.18 1.43
N ASP A 148 -13.57 22.62 0.50
CA ASP A 148 -13.32 21.94 -0.76
C ASP A 148 -11.99 21.17 -0.73
N LYS A 149 -12.09 19.84 -0.80
CA LYS A 149 -10.94 18.93 -0.82
C LYS A 149 -10.28 18.83 -2.19
N SER A 150 -10.86 19.36 -3.26
CA SER A 150 -10.32 19.23 -4.63
C SER A 150 -8.91 19.80 -4.74
N SER A 151 -8.61 20.88 -4.02
CA SER A 151 -7.30 21.53 -3.96
C SER A 151 -6.18 20.65 -3.41
N MET A 152 -6.53 19.55 -2.72
CA MET A 152 -5.58 18.57 -2.18
C MET A 152 -5.09 17.56 -3.24
N PHE A 153 -5.62 17.65 -4.46
CA PHE A 153 -5.40 16.69 -5.54
C PHE A 153 -4.98 17.38 -6.84
N VAL A 154 -4.12 16.72 -7.61
CA VAL A 154 -3.78 17.14 -9.00
C VAL A 154 -4.82 16.63 -9.98
N ASP A 155 -5.28 15.40 -9.76
CA ASP A 155 -6.34 14.74 -10.51
C ASP A 155 -7.12 13.80 -9.57
N PHE A 156 -7.98 12.94 -10.09
CA PHE A 156 -8.81 12.10 -9.24
C PHE A 156 -8.03 11.10 -8.35
N ALA A 157 -6.76 10.79 -8.65
CA ALA A 157 -5.99 9.72 -8.00
C ALA A 157 -4.63 10.18 -7.43
N HIS A 158 -4.17 11.40 -7.74
CA HIS A 158 -2.89 11.92 -7.27
C HIS A 158 -3.10 13.09 -6.31
N LEU A 159 -2.48 13.00 -5.14
CA LEU A 159 -2.39 14.12 -4.20
C LEU A 159 -1.51 15.23 -4.80
N ASP A 160 -1.85 16.49 -4.50
CA ASP A 160 -0.93 17.58 -4.79
C ASP A 160 0.34 17.47 -3.95
N ARG A 161 1.40 18.15 -4.37
CA ARG A 161 2.72 18.04 -3.75
C ARG A 161 2.71 18.41 -2.25
N VAL A 162 2.01 19.47 -1.86
CA VAL A 162 1.95 19.95 -0.47
C VAL A 162 1.20 18.94 0.38
N THR A 163 0.04 18.47 -0.11
CA THR A 163 -0.73 17.45 0.59
C THR A 163 0.04 16.13 0.71
N ALA A 164 0.68 15.67 -0.36
CA ALA A 164 1.48 14.44 -0.36
C ALA A 164 2.67 14.54 0.60
N SER A 165 3.37 15.68 0.65
CA SER A 165 4.44 15.92 1.62
C SER A 165 3.92 15.87 3.06
N THR A 166 2.83 16.59 3.34
CA THR A 166 2.20 16.62 4.67
C THR A 166 1.72 15.22 5.10
N PHE A 167 1.18 14.45 4.16
CA PHE A 167 0.78 13.08 4.45
C PHE A 167 2.00 12.19 4.76
N GLY A 168 3.11 12.39 4.05
CA GLY A 168 4.39 11.73 4.34
C GLY A 168 4.89 11.97 5.77
N ASP A 169 4.73 13.19 6.30
CA ASP A 169 5.01 13.48 7.73
C ASP A 169 4.15 12.65 8.66
N VAL A 170 2.83 12.66 8.43
CA VAL A 170 1.87 11.92 9.26
C VAL A 170 2.16 10.41 9.24
N ILE A 171 2.54 9.87 8.08
CA ILE A 171 2.96 8.48 7.93
C ILE A 171 4.20 8.20 8.79
N ALA A 172 5.24 9.02 8.65
CA ALA A 172 6.49 8.85 9.37
C ALA A 172 6.29 8.91 10.89
N ASP A 173 5.57 9.93 11.36
CA ASP A 173 5.24 10.10 12.78
C ASP A 173 4.46 8.91 13.32
N HIS A 174 3.47 8.42 12.58
CA HIS A 174 2.68 7.25 12.98
C HIS A 174 3.56 6.01 13.15
N ILE A 175 4.45 5.74 12.19
CA ILE A 175 5.35 4.58 12.24
C ILE A 175 6.31 4.70 13.43
N LEU A 176 7.01 5.83 13.55
CA LEU A 176 8.06 6.01 14.56
C LEU A 176 7.52 6.04 15.99
N GLN A 177 6.34 6.61 16.22
CA GLN A 177 5.76 6.71 17.57
C GLN A 177 5.18 5.38 18.07
N ASN A 178 4.56 4.61 17.18
CA ASN A 178 3.80 3.41 17.56
C ASN A 178 4.60 2.13 17.39
N TYR A 179 5.65 2.15 16.56
CA TYR A 179 6.42 0.97 16.19
C TYR A 179 7.92 1.25 16.25
N PRO A 180 8.49 1.64 17.42
CA PRO A 180 9.91 1.90 17.54
C PRO A 180 10.70 0.67 17.09
N THR A 181 11.82 0.90 16.40
CA THR A 181 12.70 -0.18 15.93
C THR A 181 13.10 -1.05 17.10
N SER A 182 12.63 -2.30 17.10
CA SER A 182 13.26 -3.32 17.92
C SER A 182 14.59 -3.65 17.25
N ASN A 183 15.69 -3.77 18.00
CA ASN A 183 17.00 -4.29 17.53
C ASN A 183 16.94 -5.75 17.05
N LYS A 184 15.79 -6.22 16.53
CA LYS A 184 15.65 -7.55 15.97
C LYS A 184 16.39 -7.55 14.65
N THR A 185 17.35 -8.46 14.57
CA THR A 185 17.97 -8.88 13.32
C THR A 185 16.85 -9.20 12.32
N PRO A 186 16.91 -8.70 11.07
CA PRO A 186 15.97 -9.10 10.03
C PRO A 186 15.89 -10.62 10.01
N THR A 187 14.69 -11.15 10.21
CA THR A 187 14.48 -12.57 10.01
C THR A 187 14.38 -12.76 8.51
N THR A 188 15.36 -13.44 7.91
CA THR A 188 15.21 -14.02 6.58
C THR A 188 13.86 -14.74 6.54
N PRO A 189 13.05 -14.59 5.47
CA PRO A 189 11.80 -15.32 5.34
C PRO A 189 12.00 -16.78 5.70
N THR A 190 11.08 -17.35 6.47
CA THR A 190 11.17 -18.76 6.93
C THR A 190 10.97 -19.78 5.81
N PHE A 191 10.89 -19.31 4.56
CA PHE A 191 10.62 -20.08 3.36
C PHE A 191 11.44 -19.52 2.20
N GLU A 192 11.79 -20.39 1.26
CA GLU A 192 12.44 -20.01 0.01
C GLU A 192 11.40 -19.37 -0.91
N LEU A 193 11.51 -18.05 -1.15
CA LEU A 193 10.56 -17.30 -1.97
C LEU A 193 10.37 -17.94 -3.35
N SER A 194 11.48 -18.43 -3.93
CA SER A 194 11.52 -19.12 -5.23
C SER A 194 10.69 -20.40 -5.29
N GLU A 195 10.32 -21.02 -4.16
CA GLU A 195 9.44 -22.18 -4.15
C GLU A 195 7.98 -21.80 -4.37
N VAL A 196 7.61 -20.53 -4.16
CA VAL A 196 6.23 -20.05 -4.19
C VAL A 196 5.96 -19.15 -5.39
N ILE A 197 6.92 -18.28 -5.69
CA ILE A 197 6.84 -17.25 -6.71
C ILE A 197 8.19 -17.11 -7.40
N ARG A 198 8.21 -16.94 -8.72
CA ARG A 198 9.43 -16.63 -9.46
C ARG A 198 9.16 -15.52 -10.48
N ALA A 199 10.11 -14.60 -10.58
CA ALA A 199 10.27 -13.76 -11.74
C ALA A 199 11.22 -14.50 -12.69
N LEU A 200 10.70 -15.09 -13.76
CA LEU A 200 11.57 -15.60 -14.82
C LEU A 200 12.12 -14.41 -15.60
N LEU A 201 13.44 -14.28 -15.64
CA LEU A 201 14.17 -13.17 -16.24
C LEU A 201 14.63 -13.52 -17.66
N PRO A 202 14.99 -12.53 -18.49
CA PRO A 202 15.27 -12.76 -19.91
C PRO A 202 16.38 -13.78 -20.16
N ASP A 203 17.42 -13.80 -19.32
CA ASP A 203 18.55 -14.73 -19.38
C ASP A 203 18.14 -16.21 -19.30
N SER A 204 16.97 -16.50 -18.73
CA SER A 204 16.40 -17.85 -18.63
C SER A 204 15.59 -18.28 -19.87
N PHE A 205 15.39 -17.41 -20.86
CA PHE A 205 14.55 -17.69 -22.02
C PHE A 205 15.37 -18.22 -23.20
N GLU A 206 14.74 -19.05 -24.03
CA GLU A 206 15.27 -19.38 -25.37
C GLU A 206 14.65 -18.40 -26.37
N THR A 207 15.45 -17.64 -27.11
CA THR A 207 14.90 -16.59 -27.99
C THR A 207 15.69 -16.40 -29.27
N SER A 208 15.00 -15.99 -30.33
CA SER A 208 15.60 -15.44 -31.55
C SER A 208 15.68 -13.90 -31.54
N GLY A 209 15.13 -13.25 -30.50
CA GLY A 209 15.21 -11.81 -30.29
C GLY A 209 16.56 -11.35 -29.73
N THR A 210 16.70 -10.04 -29.55
CA THR A 210 17.95 -9.42 -29.10
C THR A 210 17.94 -9.14 -27.61
N TYR A 211 18.93 -9.68 -26.88
CA TYR A 211 19.18 -9.31 -25.49
C TYR A 211 19.74 -7.89 -25.39
N THR A 212 19.16 -7.08 -24.51
CA THR A 212 19.61 -5.71 -24.26
C THR A 212 19.33 -5.28 -22.83
N SER A 213 19.88 -4.13 -22.44
CA SER A 213 19.61 -3.50 -21.16
C SER A 213 19.06 -2.10 -21.37
N LYS A 214 17.93 -1.81 -20.75
CA LYS A 214 17.20 -0.55 -20.90
C LYS A 214 17.13 0.21 -19.57
N GLY A 215 17.54 1.47 -19.60
CA GLY A 215 17.55 2.34 -18.43
C GLY A 215 16.23 3.07 -18.25
N SER A 216 15.70 3.07 -17.03
CA SER A 216 14.56 3.87 -16.60
C SER A 216 14.97 4.86 -15.51
N SER A 217 14.03 5.68 -15.05
CA SER A 217 14.25 6.55 -13.88
C SER A 217 14.45 5.81 -12.56
N VAL A 218 14.15 4.50 -12.52
CA VAL A 218 14.21 3.67 -11.30
C VAL A 218 15.28 2.57 -11.37
N GLY A 219 16.00 2.44 -12.48
CA GLY A 219 17.05 1.43 -12.63
C GLY A 219 17.23 0.91 -14.06
N MET A 220 18.20 0.03 -14.23
CA MET A 220 18.47 -0.73 -15.45
C MET A 220 17.66 -2.03 -15.44
N TYR A 221 17.10 -2.39 -16.58
CA TYR A 221 16.35 -3.63 -16.79
C TYR A 221 16.93 -4.39 -17.95
N GLU A 222 17.24 -5.67 -17.74
CA GLU A 222 17.50 -6.59 -18.84
C GLU A 222 16.18 -6.91 -19.54
N CYS A 223 16.20 -6.96 -20.87
CA CYS A 223 15.05 -7.34 -21.67
C CYS A 223 15.45 -8.05 -22.96
N ILE A 224 14.47 -8.70 -23.56
CA ILE A 224 14.53 -9.13 -24.95
C ILE A 224 13.75 -8.13 -25.79
N GLU A 225 14.43 -7.52 -26.74
CA GLU A 225 13.81 -6.82 -27.86
C GLU A 225 13.31 -7.84 -28.88
N LEU A 226 12.01 -7.79 -29.16
CA LEU A 226 11.30 -8.71 -30.03
C LEU A 226 10.74 -7.98 -31.26
N ARG A 227 11.00 -8.53 -32.45
CA ARG A 227 10.50 -8.08 -33.76
C ARG A 227 9.54 -9.10 -34.39
N GLU A 228 8.88 -8.71 -35.50
CA GLU A 228 7.78 -9.46 -36.13
C GLU A 228 8.06 -10.95 -36.43
N SER A 229 9.30 -11.32 -36.77
CA SER A 229 9.69 -12.71 -37.07
C SER A 229 10.36 -13.45 -35.91
N GLU A 230 10.48 -12.81 -34.75
CA GLU A 230 11.23 -13.32 -33.61
C GLU A 230 10.29 -13.90 -32.57
N THR A 231 10.83 -14.81 -31.75
CA THR A 231 10.09 -15.54 -30.73
C THR A 231 10.87 -15.63 -29.43
N ILE A 232 10.13 -15.74 -28.32
CA ILE A 232 10.64 -16.10 -27.00
C ILE A 232 9.94 -17.38 -26.59
N ASN A 233 10.70 -18.43 -26.31
CA ASN A 233 10.23 -19.67 -25.73
C ASN A 233 10.62 -19.72 -24.25
N ILE A 234 9.64 -19.97 -23.40
CA ILE A 234 9.80 -19.95 -21.95
C ILE A 234 9.34 -21.30 -21.41
N SER A 235 10.26 -22.04 -20.79
CA SER A 235 9.93 -23.26 -20.05
C SER A 235 9.38 -22.90 -18.67
N VAL A 236 8.17 -23.40 -18.39
CA VAL A 236 7.47 -23.18 -17.12
C VAL A 236 7.44 -24.51 -16.37
N PRO A 237 7.91 -24.56 -15.10
CA PRO A 237 7.82 -25.77 -14.30
C PRO A 237 6.36 -26.22 -14.14
N SER A 238 6.12 -27.53 -14.15
CA SER A 238 4.77 -28.10 -14.22
C SER A 238 3.85 -27.73 -13.06
N GLU A 239 4.42 -27.38 -11.91
CA GLU A 239 3.71 -27.01 -10.69
C GLU A 239 3.44 -25.50 -10.57
N PHE A 240 3.78 -24.72 -11.60
CA PHE A 240 3.59 -23.27 -11.64
C PHE A 240 2.58 -22.84 -12.72
N TYR A 241 1.89 -21.75 -12.41
CA TYR A 241 1.06 -20.99 -13.31
C TYR A 241 1.73 -19.70 -13.75
N VAL A 242 1.37 -19.24 -14.94
CA VAL A 242 1.79 -17.93 -15.45
C VAL A 242 0.74 -16.88 -15.12
N ASN A 243 1.10 -15.88 -14.32
CA ASN A 243 0.17 -14.84 -13.86
C ASN A 243 0.14 -13.64 -14.82
N GLY A 244 1.28 -13.34 -15.43
CA GLY A 244 1.40 -12.20 -16.32
C GLY A 244 2.83 -11.98 -16.77
N ILE A 245 2.99 -10.97 -17.60
CA ILE A 245 4.26 -10.62 -18.24
C ILE A 245 4.69 -9.21 -17.86
N MET A 246 5.99 -8.99 -17.87
CA MET A 246 6.60 -7.69 -17.64
C MET A 246 7.07 -7.14 -18.97
N VAL A 247 6.60 -5.95 -19.34
CA VAL A 247 6.89 -5.34 -20.66
C VAL A 247 7.24 -3.86 -20.52
N ASN A 248 7.88 -3.30 -21.56
CA ASN A 248 7.96 -1.86 -21.71
C ASN A 248 6.63 -1.32 -22.24
N ALA A 249 6.06 -0.36 -21.53
CA ALA A 249 4.83 0.33 -21.88
C ALA A 249 4.89 1.10 -23.21
N ASN A 250 6.11 1.34 -23.69
CA ASN A 250 6.43 1.96 -24.98
C ASN A 250 6.57 0.97 -26.13
N SER A 251 6.44 -0.33 -25.87
CA SER A 251 6.34 -1.33 -26.92
C SER A 251 5.19 -0.98 -27.87
N LYS A 252 5.50 -0.93 -29.17
CA LYS A 252 4.54 -0.58 -30.22
C LYS A 252 4.12 -1.86 -30.93
N ALA A 253 3.45 -2.74 -30.20
CA ALA A 253 3.03 -4.02 -30.73
C ALA A 253 1.80 -4.57 -30.01
N LYS A 254 1.15 -5.54 -30.66
CA LYS A 254 0.41 -6.58 -29.98
C LYS A 254 1.32 -7.80 -29.89
N ILE A 255 1.16 -8.58 -28.85
CA ILE A 255 1.87 -9.85 -28.70
C ILE A 255 0.86 -10.99 -28.75
N SER A 256 1.29 -12.08 -29.36
CA SER A 256 0.61 -13.37 -29.37
C SER A 256 1.36 -14.29 -28.42
N ILE A 257 0.60 -14.91 -27.52
CA ILE A 257 1.09 -15.78 -26.45
C ILE A 257 0.46 -17.15 -26.68
N ASP A 258 1.27 -18.12 -27.09
CA ASP A 258 0.84 -19.48 -27.40
C ASP A 258 1.27 -20.43 -26.26
N THR A 259 0.30 -21.11 -25.67
CA THR A 259 0.49 -22.09 -24.59
C THR A 259 0.51 -23.55 -25.10
N GLY A 260 0.34 -23.75 -26.41
CA GLY A 260 0.08 -25.03 -27.06
C GLY A 260 -1.38 -25.49 -26.98
N LYS A 261 -2.20 -24.89 -26.11
CA LYS A 261 -3.64 -25.16 -25.98
C LYS A 261 -4.50 -24.03 -26.52
N GLU A 262 -4.05 -22.81 -26.30
CA GLU A 262 -4.74 -21.58 -26.71
C GLU A 262 -3.73 -20.51 -27.09
N ILE A 263 -4.19 -19.54 -27.89
CA ILE A 263 -3.44 -18.37 -28.29
C ILE A 263 -4.15 -17.14 -27.71
N ILE A 264 -3.41 -16.36 -26.92
CA ILE A 264 -3.88 -15.11 -26.33
C ILE A 264 -3.20 -13.94 -27.04
N VAL A 265 -3.97 -12.97 -27.51
CA VAL A 265 -3.45 -11.76 -28.14
C VAL A 265 -3.71 -10.57 -27.21
N LYS A 266 -2.63 -9.89 -26.81
CA LYS A 266 -2.67 -8.71 -25.95
C LYS A 266 -2.07 -7.50 -26.64
N ASP A 267 -2.75 -6.37 -26.55
CA ASP A 267 -2.16 -5.07 -26.89
C ASP A 267 -1.28 -4.62 -25.73
N ILE A 268 -0.02 -4.27 -25.99
CA ILE A 268 0.91 -3.83 -24.92
C ILE A 268 1.29 -2.35 -25.05
N TYR A 269 0.74 -1.67 -26.06
CA TYR A 269 0.99 -0.26 -26.28
C TYR A 269 0.11 0.59 -25.37
N SER A 270 0.73 1.45 -24.57
CA SER A 270 -0.01 2.34 -23.67
C SER A 270 -0.16 3.78 -24.17
N GLY A 271 0.70 4.20 -25.11
CA GLY A 271 0.70 5.54 -25.71
C GLY A 271 0.96 6.71 -24.74
N GLY A 272 1.60 7.77 -25.24
CA GLY A 272 1.72 9.04 -24.51
C GLY A 272 3.01 9.25 -23.71
N LEU A 273 4.01 8.40 -23.88
CA LEU A 273 5.38 8.66 -23.43
C LEU A 273 6.24 9.04 -24.64
N SER A 274 7.35 9.73 -24.39
CA SER A 274 8.40 9.89 -25.40
C SER A 274 8.98 8.53 -25.76
N ASP A 275 9.28 8.32 -27.04
CA ASP A 275 9.76 7.03 -27.59
C ASP A 275 10.99 6.47 -26.84
N ASP A 276 11.81 7.34 -26.24
CA ASP A 276 13.05 6.94 -25.55
C ASP A 276 12.88 6.53 -24.08
N LYS A 277 11.67 6.64 -23.51
CA LYS A 277 11.44 6.30 -22.10
C LYS A 277 11.19 4.81 -21.90
N VAL A 278 11.71 4.27 -20.81
CA VAL A 278 11.46 2.90 -20.39
C VAL A 278 10.50 2.96 -19.22
N GLU A 279 9.28 2.44 -19.40
CA GLU A 279 8.29 2.33 -18.34
C GLU A 279 7.89 0.87 -18.21
N VAL A 280 8.33 0.25 -17.10
CA VAL A 280 8.08 -1.15 -16.81
C VAL A 280 6.64 -1.33 -16.35
N LYS A 281 5.88 -2.18 -17.03
CA LYS A 281 4.50 -2.53 -16.69
C LYS A 281 4.32 -4.02 -16.52
N TYR A 282 3.44 -4.36 -15.59
CA TYR A 282 2.89 -5.71 -15.46
C TYR A 282 1.60 -5.80 -16.25
N ILE A 283 1.51 -6.79 -17.13
CA ILE A 283 0.31 -7.12 -17.88
C ILE A 283 -0.19 -8.48 -17.38
N PRO A 284 -1.26 -8.51 -16.56
CA PRO A 284 -1.83 -9.75 -16.10
C PRO A 284 -2.55 -10.50 -17.23
N PHE A 285 -2.65 -11.81 -17.09
CA PHE A 285 -3.67 -12.59 -17.78
C PHE A 285 -5.02 -12.46 -17.07
N GLN A 286 -6.14 -12.63 -17.79
CA GLN A 286 -7.45 -12.63 -17.15
C GLN A 286 -7.56 -13.73 -16.10
N THR A 287 -7.08 -14.93 -16.44
CA THR A 287 -6.89 -16.10 -15.57
C THR A 287 -5.42 -16.55 -15.61
N PRO A 288 -4.86 -17.14 -14.55
CA PRO A 288 -3.53 -17.75 -14.61
C PRO A 288 -3.47 -18.84 -15.68
N LEU A 289 -2.34 -18.96 -16.39
CA LEU A 289 -2.17 -19.95 -17.46
C LEU A 289 -1.46 -21.20 -16.96
N SER A 290 -2.05 -22.35 -17.27
CA SER A 290 -1.49 -23.69 -17.02
C SER A 290 -0.80 -24.24 -18.26
N CYS A 291 0.52 -24.04 -18.36
CA CYS A 291 1.32 -24.53 -19.46
C CYS A 291 2.72 -24.96 -19.01
N LYS A 292 3.34 -25.86 -19.78
CA LYS A 292 4.76 -26.25 -19.60
C LYS A 292 5.72 -25.39 -20.41
N ASN A 293 5.22 -24.83 -21.51
CA ASN A 293 5.95 -23.93 -22.38
C ASN A 293 5.02 -22.79 -22.78
N LEU A 294 5.59 -21.60 -22.90
CA LEU A 294 4.92 -20.40 -23.35
C LEU A 294 5.76 -19.77 -24.46
N THR A 295 5.13 -19.52 -25.61
CA THR A 295 5.78 -18.85 -26.75
C THR A 295 5.22 -17.44 -26.89
N ILE A 296 6.08 -16.43 -26.86
CA ILE A 296 5.72 -15.03 -27.12
C ILE A 296 6.26 -14.64 -28.50
N LYS A 297 5.39 -14.05 -29.32
CA LYS A 297 5.75 -13.43 -30.61
C LYS A 297 5.01 -12.11 -30.77
N ILE A 298 5.45 -11.27 -31.69
CA ILE A 298 4.64 -10.14 -32.15
C ILE A 298 3.45 -10.72 -32.94
N ALA A 299 2.23 -10.29 -32.60
CA ALA A 299 1.03 -10.69 -33.35
C ALA A 299 0.98 -9.96 -34.70
N ASP A 300 0.13 -10.38 -35.63
CA ASP A 300 -0.08 -9.58 -36.84
C ASP A 300 -0.83 -8.29 -36.48
N PHE A 301 -0.57 -7.20 -37.22
CA PHE A 301 -1.25 -5.91 -36.97
C PHE A 301 -2.78 -6.05 -36.96
N GLY A 302 -3.30 -6.92 -37.82
CA GLY A 302 -4.72 -7.22 -37.97
C GLY A 302 -5.31 -8.14 -36.91
N ASP A 303 -4.50 -8.81 -36.09
CA ASP A 303 -4.99 -9.79 -35.11
C ASP A 303 -5.91 -9.13 -34.09
N GLU A 304 -7.03 -9.81 -33.80
CA GLU A 304 -7.98 -9.35 -32.79
C GLU A 304 -7.39 -9.56 -31.39
N VAL A 305 -7.53 -8.54 -30.54
CA VAL A 305 -7.11 -8.60 -29.14
C VAL A 305 -8.10 -9.49 -28.39
N THR A 306 -7.66 -10.66 -27.93
CA THR A 306 -8.50 -11.60 -27.18
C THR A 306 -8.58 -11.24 -25.70
N GLU A 307 -7.53 -10.60 -25.15
CA GLU A 307 -7.52 -10.08 -23.79
C GLU A 307 -7.06 -8.63 -23.72
N LYS A 308 -7.79 -7.81 -22.96
CA LYS A 308 -7.44 -6.41 -22.74
C LYS A 308 -6.20 -6.29 -21.84
N SER A 309 -5.47 -5.19 -22.01
CA SER A 309 -4.30 -4.86 -21.21
C SER A 309 -4.36 -3.44 -20.63
N PRO A 310 -3.57 -3.16 -19.58
CA PRO A 310 -3.47 -1.84 -18.99
C PRO A 310 -3.19 -0.70 -19.98
N ARG A 311 -4.16 0.22 -20.08
CA ARG A 311 -4.07 1.51 -20.79
C ARG A 311 -3.81 1.44 -22.30
N SER A 312 -4.38 0.48 -23.05
CA SER A 312 -4.43 0.56 -24.52
C SER A 312 -5.38 1.67 -25.02
N ARG A 313 -4.97 2.93 -24.86
CA ARG A 313 -5.85 4.11 -25.07
C ARG A 313 -5.74 4.73 -26.46
N LYS A 314 -4.69 4.41 -27.23
CA LYS A 314 -4.48 4.95 -28.58
C LYS A 314 -4.37 3.81 -29.59
N LYS A 315 -5.07 3.94 -30.72
CA LYS A 315 -4.89 3.03 -31.85
C LYS A 315 -3.43 3.13 -32.31
N LEU A 316 -2.72 2.00 -32.30
CA LEU A 316 -1.39 1.95 -32.87
C LEU A 316 -1.49 2.11 -34.40
N SER A 317 -0.65 2.95 -34.98
CA SER A 317 -0.51 3.05 -36.44
C SER A 317 0.36 1.91 -36.95
N SER A 318 0.03 1.35 -38.12
CA SER A 318 0.85 0.31 -38.76
C SER A 318 2.29 0.75 -39.03
N GLN A 319 2.54 2.04 -39.26
CA GLN A 319 3.89 2.58 -39.55
C GLN A 319 4.90 2.45 -38.41
N HIS A 320 4.44 2.26 -37.18
CA HIS A 320 5.30 2.15 -35.99
C HIS A 320 5.11 0.83 -35.26
N TYR A 321 4.39 -0.12 -35.88
CA TYR A 321 4.15 -1.45 -35.33
C TYR A 321 5.39 -2.34 -35.46
N GLY A 322 5.47 -3.38 -34.62
CA GLY A 322 6.38 -4.50 -34.86
C GLY A 322 7.52 -4.65 -33.85
N HIS A 323 7.42 -3.98 -32.69
CA HIS A 323 8.45 -4.01 -31.65
C HIS A 323 7.87 -4.13 -30.25
N ALA A 324 8.46 -5.03 -29.45
CA ALA A 324 8.17 -5.18 -28.03
C ALA A 324 9.44 -5.40 -27.20
N ASP A 325 9.47 -4.85 -25.99
CA ASP A 325 10.48 -5.19 -24.98
C ASP A 325 9.84 -6.05 -23.88
N ILE A 326 10.37 -7.25 -23.67
CA ILE A 326 9.92 -8.18 -22.64
C ILE A 326 10.97 -8.28 -21.53
N PHE A 327 10.60 -7.89 -20.31
CA PHE A 327 11.47 -7.88 -19.12
C PHE A 327 11.40 -9.17 -18.32
N GLY A 328 10.35 -9.97 -18.49
CA GLY A 328 10.21 -11.21 -17.74
C GLY A 328 8.78 -11.69 -17.62
N VAL A 329 8.62 -12.77 -16.87
CA VAL A 329 7.33 -13.44 -16.64
C VAL A 329 7.17 -13.75 -15.15
N LEU A 330 5.98 -13.47 -14.60
CA LEU A 330 5.67 -13.80 -13.22
C LEU A 330 4.98 -15.17 -13.17
N ILE A 331 5.59 -16.12 -12.47
CA ILE A 331 5.00 -17.43 -12.21
C ILE A 331 4.79 -17.68 -10.72
N SER A 332 3.74 -18.43 -10.37
CA SER A 332 3.38 -18.80 -9.00
C SER A 332 3.00 -20.26 -8.91
N ARG A 333 3.25 -20.93 -7.78
CA ARG A 333 2.76 -22.30 -7.57
C ARG A 333 1.24 -22.37 -7.46
N GLU A 334 0.63 -23.40 -8.06
CA GLU A 334 -0.80 -23.68 -7.95
C GLU A 334 -1.26 -23.79 -6.49
N GLU A 335 -0.66 -24.71 -5.74
CA GLU A 335 -0.94 -24.90 -4.33
C GLU A 335 0.12 -24.21 -3.49
N PHE A 336 -0.25 -23.08 -2.88
CA PHE A 336 0.50 -22.54 -1.76
C PHE A 336 -0.45 -22.32 -0.58
N THR A 337 -0.60 -23.37 0.22
CA THR A 337 -1.21 -23.22 1.54
C THR A 337 -0.15 -22.70 2.48
N LEU A 338 -0.36 -21.49 3.00
CA LEU A 338 0.41 -21.01 4.14
C LEU A 338 0.42 -22.08 5.23
N PRO A 339 1.57 -22.41 5.82
CA PRO A 339 1.57 -23.07 7.12
C PRO A 339 0.72 -22.19 8.02
N HIS A 340 -0.40 -22.71 8.53
CA HIS A 340 -1.42 -21.95 9.24
C HIS A 340 -0.81 -20.83 10.08
N VAL A 341 -1.01 -19.57 9.66
CA VAL A 341 -0.84 -18.44 10.56
C VAL A 341 -1.84 -18.73 11.66
N LEU A 342 -1.33 -19.06 12.86
CA LEU A 342 -2.12 -19.47 14.01
C LEU A 342 -3.38 -18.62 14.07
N ASP A 343 -4.54 -19.27 13.97
CA ASP A 343 -5.85 -18.65 14.15
C ASP A 343 -5.89 -18.01 15.54
N ARG A 344 -5.50 -16.73 15.62
CA ARG A 344 -5.57 -15.94 16.83
C ARG A 344 -6.93 -15.28 16.84
N SER A 345 -7.94 -16.07 17.16
CA SER A 345 -9.35 -15.71 17.36
C SER A 345 -9.59 -14.74 18.52
N ASP A 346 -8.81 -13.66 18.59
CA ASP A 346 -9.14 -12.45 19.35
C ASP A 346 -8.75 -11.20 18.52
N TYR A 347 -9.60 -10.90 17.54
CA TYR A 347 -9.43 -9.85 16.54
C TYR A 347 -10.12 -8.52 16.93
N SER A 348 -10.47 -8.35 18.21
CA SER A 348 -11.20 -7.17 18.69
C SER A 348 -10.31 -5.92 18.94
N GLY A 349 -8.98 -6.06 18.79
CA GLY A 349 -7.99 -5.02 19.13
C GLY A 349 -7.21 -4.41 17.95
N CYS A 350 -7.41 -4.85 16.70
CA CYS A 350 -6.49 -4.51 15.59
C CYS A 350 -6.91 -3.35 14.68
N LEU A 351 -7.98 -2.62 15.03
CA LEU A 351 -8.27 -1.33 14.41
C LEU A 351 -7.82 -0.22 15.36
N PRO A 352 -6.65 0.41 15.17
CA PRO A 352 -6.46 1.75 15.70
C PRO A 352 -7.38 2.66 14.89
N SER A 353 -8.65 2.76 15.32
CA SER A 353 -9.48 3.84 14.80
C SER A 353 -8.82 5.12 15.30
N PHE A 354 -8.49 6.05 14.40
CA PHE A 354 -8.08 7.40 14.76
C PHE A 354 -9.19 8.19 15.50
N ARG A 355 -10.33 7.55 15.80
CA ARG A 355 -11.53 8.18 16.36
C ARG A 355 -11.43 8.54 17.84
N PRO A 356 -10.83 7.79 18.79
CA PRO A 356 -10.87 8.20 20.19
C PRO A 356 -9.94 9.39 20.44
N VAL A 357 -8.75 9.40 19.85
CA VAL A 357 -7.74 10.43 20.13
C VAL A 357 -8.15 11.77 19.53
N ASN A 358 -8.57 11.83 18.26
CA ASN A 358 -8.99 13.09 17.65
C ASN A 358 -10.38 13.53 18.12
N SER A 359 -11.35 12.63 18.34
CA SER A 359 -12.67 13.06 18.85
C SER A 359 -12.64 13.44 20.33
N ALA A 360 -11.83 12.79 21.17
CA ALA A 360 -11.67 13.19 22.57
C ALA A 360 -10.81 14.45 22.70
N ARG A 361 -9.74 14.61 21.88
CA ARG A 361 -8.95 15.84 21.82
C ARG A 361 -9.78 17.02 21.33
N LEU A 362 -10.56 16.85 20.26
CA LEU A 362 -11.44 17.89 19.74
C LEU A 362 -12.59 18.19 20.70
N LYS A 363 -13.25 17.17 21.30
CA LYS A 363 -14.28 17.42 22.34
C LYS A 363 -13.72 18.08 23.60
N LEU A 364 -12.51 17.73 24.02
CA LEU A 364 -11.86 18.37 25.18
C LEU A 364 -11.38 19.79 24.83
N LEU A 365 -10.96 20.05 23.59
CA LEU A 365 -10.64 21.41 23.15
C LEU A 365 -11.90 22.26 23.04
N ASP A 366 -13.00 21.73 22.51
CA ASP A 366 -14.30 22.42 22.41
C ASP A 366 -14.93 22.66 23.79
N GLU A 367 -14.83 21.71 24.74
CA GLU A 367 -15.36 21.87 26.10
C GLU A 367 -14.50 22.78 27.00
N PHE A 368 -13.21 22.97 26.68
CA PHE A 368 -12.26 23.75 27.48
C PHE A 368 -11.66 24.95 26.75
N GLU A 369 -12.18 25.34 25.58
CA GLU A 369 -11.67 26.45 24.76
C GLU A 369 -11.63 27.78 25.54
N ASP A 370 -12.63 28.00 26.40
CA ASP A 370 -12.69 29.14 27.33
C ASP A 370 -11.68 29.07 28.50
N ALA A 371 -11.21 27.87 28.83
CA ALA A 371 -10.24 27.63 29.91
C ALA A 371 -8.79 27.61 29.42
N VAL A 372 -8.55 27.17 28.17
CA VAL A 372 -7.22 27.10 27.53
C VAL A 372 -6.71 28.50 27.15
N ASN A 373 -7.61 29.43 26.81
CA ASN A 373 -7.25 30.82 26.48
C ASN A 373 -6.79 31.67 27.68
N LYS A 374 -6.70 31.11 28.89
CA LYS A 374 -6.15 31.78 30.08
C LYS A 374 -4.87 31.04 30.52
N SER A 375 -3.76 31.78 30.51
CA SER A 375 -2.34 31.38 30.49
C SER A 375 -1.78 30.48 31.61
N ALA A 376 -2.61 29.70 32.33
CA ALA A 376 -2.18 28.91 33.49
C ALA A 376 -2.23 27.38 33.31
N TYR A 377 -2.42 26.85 32.10
CA TYR A 377 -2.80 25.44 31.92
C TYR A 377 -1.89 24.56 31.06
N GLY A 378 -0.64 24.97 30.78
CA GLY A 378 0.36 24.09 30.18
C GLY A 378 0.55 22.79 30.99
N GLU A 379 0.60 22.91 32.33
CA GLU A 379 0.72 21.75 33.22
C GLU A 379 -0.52 20.82 33.22
N MET A 380 -1.70 21.32 32.84
CA MET A 380 -2.92 20.50 32.79
C MET A 380 -3.03 19.74 31.48
N ALA A 381 -2.57 20.32 30.37
CA ALA A 381 -2.46 19.61 29.10
C ALA A 381 -1.46 18.46 29.22
N ASP A 382 -0.33 18.69 29.89
CA ASP A 382 0.67 17.64 30.17
C ASP A 382 0.15 16.57 31.13
N LEU A 383 -0.57 16.95 32.19
CA LEU A 383 -1.19 15.99 33.12
C LEU A 383 -2.27 15.14 32.44
N LEU A 384 -3.10 15.74 31.58
CA LEU A 384 -4.11 15.01 30.80
C LEU A 384 -3.45 14.08 29.78
N ARG A 385 -2.34 14.51 29.17
CA ARG A 385 -1.52 13.69 28.26
C ARG A 385 -0.91 12.50 28.99
N GLU A 386 -0.29 12.71 30.15
CA GLU A 386 0.29 11.62 30.96
C GLU A 386 -0.78 10.63 31.45
N LEU A 387 -1.94 11.13 31.90
CA LEU A 387 -3.05 10.26 32.31
C LEU A 387 -3.60 9.45 31.13
N SER A 388 -3.72 10.04 29.94
CA SER A 388 -4.16 9.34 28.72
C SER A 388 -3.21 8.20 28.35
N LEU A 389 -1.89 8.44 28.43
CA LEU A 389 -0.85 7.44 28.18
C LEU A 389 -0.85 6.31 29.23
N VAL A 390 -1.18 6.61 30.49
CA VAL A 390 -1.32 5.59 31.55
C VAL A 390 -2.57 4.73 31.35
N PHE A 391 -3.68 5.31 30.85
CA PHE A 391 -4.90 4.55 30.57
C PHE A 391 -4.76 3.63 29.34
N GLU A 392 -4.03 4.08 28.32
CA GLU A 392 -3.69 3.29 27.14
C GLU A 392 -2.86 2.05 27.49
N ARG A 393 -1.89 2.18 28.42
CA ARG A 393 -1.08 1.05 28.90
C ARG A 393 -1.84 -0.02 29.66
N HIS A 394 -3.06 0.24 30.13
CA HIS A 394 -3.80 -0.67 31.01
C HIS A 394 -5.18 -1.11 30.49
N ASN A 395 -5.53 -0.73 29.25
CA ASN A 395 -6.71 -1.19 28.51
C ASN A 395 -8.02 -1.21 29.33
N ARG A 396 -8.27 -0.17 30.13
CA ARG A 396 -9.48 -0.05 30.97
C ARG A 396 -10.13 1.32 30.80
N TYR A 397 -11.42 1.32 30.46
CA TYR A 397 -12.27 2.51 30.56
C TYR A 397 -12.55 2.83 32.04
N LEU A 398 -12.17 4.01 32.49
CA LEU A 398 -12.49 4.52 33.84
C LEU A 398 -13.45 5.71 33.74
N SER A 399 -14.41 5.78 34.67
CA SER A 399 -15.29 6.94 34.82
C SER A 399 -14.48 8.16 35.30
N ALA A 400 -14.94 9.37 34.94
CA ALA A 400 -14.28 10.63 35.32
C ALA A 400 -13.97 10.73 36.83
N GLU A 401 -14.86 10.23 37.69
CA GLU A 401 -14.64 10.18 39.15
C GLU A 401 -13.46 9.28 39.56
N LYS A 402 -13.27 8.13 38.90
CA LYS A 402 -12.12 7.24 39.20
C LYS A 402 -10.81 7.80 38.66
N THR A 403 -10.84 8.47 37.52
CA THR A 403 -9.69 9.17 36.93
C THR A 403 -9.17 10.26 37.87
N ILE A 404 -10.07 11.03 38.48
CA ILE A 404 -9.72 12.07 39.44
C ILE A 404 -9.15 11.46 40.73
N HIS A 405 -9.74 10.37 41.23
CA HIS A 405 -9.24 9.71 42.45
C HIS A 405 -7.83 9.11 42.29
N LEU A 406 -7.46 8.68 41.07
CA LEU A 406 -6.10 8.26 40.74
C LEU A 406 -5.14 9.45 40.64
N ALA A 407 -5.57 10.57 40.05
CA ALA A 407 -4.78 11.80 40.02
C ALA A 407 -4.51 12.34 41.45
N GLU A 408 -5.50 12.20 42.36
CA GLU A 408 -5.36 12.52 43.79
C GLU A 408 -4.27 11.68 44.49
N LYS A 409 -4.12 10.40 44.12
CA LYS A 409 -3.07 9.52 44.68
C LYS A 409 -1.67 9.88 44.18
N LEU A 410 -1.56 10.42 42.95
CA LEU A 410 -0.28 10.72 42.32
C LEU A 410 0.29 12.08 42.74
N ARG A 411 -0.57 13.07 43.04
CA ARG A 411 -0.14 14.40 43.56
C ARG A 411 -1.17 14.99 44.56
N PRO A 412 -1.13 14.61 45.84
CA PRO A 412 -2.20 14.92 46.79
C PRO A 412 -2.36 16.40 47.20
N GLU A 413 -1.38 17.28 46.95
CA GLU A 413 -1.39 18.66 47.50
C GLU A 413 -1.37 19.81 46.46
N GLY A 414 -1.60 19.54 45.18
CA GLY A 414 -1.59 20.59 44.15
C GLY A 414 -2.77 21.58 44.29
N PRO A 415 -2.54 22.92 44.29
CA PRO A 415 -3.61 23.93 44.37
C PRO A 415 -4.62 23.83 43.22
N VAL A 416 -4.19 23.33 42.06
CA VAL A 416 -5.02 23.03 40.89
C VAL A 416 -6.03 21.90 41.19
N ILE A 417 -5.58 20.82 41.84
CA ILE A 417 -6.44 19.69 42.23
C ILE A 417 -7.46 20.13 43.29
N LYS A 418 -7.06 21.00 44.23
CA LYS A 418 -7.98 21.64 45.20
C LYS A 418 -9.06 22.49 44.51
N GLY A 419 -8.70 23.23 43.46
CA GLY A 419 -9.63 24.03 42.66
C GLY A 419 -10.64 23.18 41.89
N ILE A 420 -10.18 22.08 41.28
CA ILE A 420 -11.01 21.11 40.57
C ILE A 420 -11.96 20.39 41.55
N LYS A 421 -11.47 19.97 42.72
CA LYS A 421 -12.26 19.37 43.81
C LYS A 421 -13.45 20.24 44.21
N ASN A 422 -13.22 21.54 44.37
CA ASN A 422 -14.28 22.49 44.73
C ASN A 422 -15.31 22.68 43.62
N ARG A 423 -14.90 22.72 42.34
CA ARG A 423 -15.81 22.85 41.20
C ARG A 423 -16.66 21.59 41.00
N ILE A 424 -16.07 20.41 41.06
CA ILE A 424 -16.78 19.14 40.89
C ILE A 424 -17.74 18.88 42.06
N SER A 425 -17.31 19.17 43.29
CA SER A 425 -18.20 19.07 44.46
C SER A 425 -19.40 20.02 44.35
N LYS A 426 -19.23 21.18 43.72
CA LYS A 426 -20.31 22.15 43.46
C LYS A 426 -21.28 21.64 42.40
N VAL A 427 -20.78 21.06 41.31
CA VAL A 427 -21.59 20.45 40.24
C VAL A 427 -22.33 19.20 40.73
N ALA A 428 -21.69 18.34 41.53
CA ALA A 428 -22.31 17.16 42.13
C ALA A 428 -23.41 17.53 43.14
N LYS A 429 -23.22 18.59 43.94
CA LYS A 429 -24.28 19.15 44.80
C LYS A 429 -25.45 19.68 43.98
N GLN A 430 -25.19 20.41 42.88
CA GLN A 430 -26.22 20.94 41.99
C GLN A 430 -27.03 19.82 41.32
N ARG A 431 -26.37 18.75 40.85
CA ARG A 431 -27.06 17.57 40.30
C ARG A 431 -27.89 16.84 41.36
N LYS A 432 -27.40 16.65 42.59
CA LYS A 432 -28.19 16.06 43.68
C LYS A 432 -29.41 16.90 44.08
N LEU A 433 -29.33 18.23 43.94
CA LEU A 433 -30.48 19.13 44.15
C LEU A 433 -31.52 19.00 43.04
N LEU A 434 -31.08 18.89 41.78
CA LEU A 434 -31.95 18.67 40.61
C LEU A 434 -32.66 17.30 40.65
N PHE A 435 -32.04 16.27 41.23
CA PHE A 435 -32.64 14.94 41.39
C PHE A 435 -33.52 14.78 42.64
N LYS A 436 -33.56 15.75 43.56
CA LYS A 436 -34.50 15.78 44.70
C LYS A 436 -35.76 16.61 44.44
N GLN A 437 -35.81 17.33 43.31
CA GLN A 437 -36.95 18.13 42.88
C GLN A 437 -37.82 17.42 41.82
N LYS A 438 -37.49 16.17 41.51
CA LYS A 438 -38.36 15.17 40.87
C LYS A 438 -38.68 14.11 41.92
#